data_AF-A0A7S2P8T7-F1
#
_entry.id   AF-A0A7S2P8T7-F1
#
_cell.length_a   1.000
_cell.length_b   1.000
_cell.length_c   1.000
_cell.angle_alpha   90.00
_cell.angle_beta   90.00
_cell.angle_gamma   90.00
#
_symmetry.space_group_name_H-M   'P 1'
#
loop_
_entity.id
_entity.type
_entity.pdbx_description
1 polymer ?
#
loop_
_entity_poly.entity_id
_entity_poly.type
_entity_poly.pdbx_seq_one_letter_code
_entity_poly.pdbx_strand_id
1 'polypeptide(L)'
;PLANAVAAMPTAALRFDVGAALTAGQFLPNFALIKGGPFTTSKLTTPFSSIVDKSVDDSFVRNWLDLLCFCLSGLPAQGTITAEMAMMMGEFYEPGAVMDCPVG
;
A
#
# COMPACT_ATOMS: atom_id res chain seq x y z
N PRO A 1 -3.55 -7.82 -5.72
CA PRO A 1 -3.95 -6.78 -6.71
C PRO A 1 -3.48 -5.37 -6.33
N LEU A 2 -3.62 -4.96 -5.06
CA LEU A 2 -3.16 -3.63 -4.60
C LEU A 2 -1.62 -3.49 -4.65
N ALA A 3 -0.86 -4.51 -4.25
CA ALA A 3 0.60 -4.53 -4.39
C ALA A 3 1.05 -4.28 -5.84
N ASN A 4 0.46 -4.98 -6.82
CA ASN A 4 0.75 -4.77 -8.24
C ASN A 4 0.38 -3.36 -8.72
N ALA A 5 -0.66 -2.76 -8.14
CA ALA A 5 -1.06 -1.38 -8.46
C ALA A 5 -0.04 -0.37 -7.92
N VAL A 6 0.54 -0.62 -6.74
CA VAL A 6 1.64 0.20 -6.20
C VAL A 6 2.93 0.00 -7.00
N ALA A 7 3.25 -1.23 -7.43
CA ALA A 7 4.39 -1.48 -8.30
C ALA A 7 4.26 -0.78 -9.67
N ALA A 8 3.04 -0.71 -10.20
CA ALA A 8 2.76 -0.02 -11.46
C ALA A 8 2.77 1.51 -11.34
N MET A 9 2.44 2.05 -10.16
CA MET A 9 2.44 3.48 -9.85
C MET A 9 3.08 3.75 -8.49
N PRO A 10 4.33 4.28 -8.47
CA PRO A 10 4.99 4.67 -7.25
C PRO A 10 4.09 5.60 -6.43
N THR A 11 4.06 5.42 -5.11
CA THR A 11 3.28 6.27 -4.19
C THR A 11 3.63 7.76 -4.31
N ALA A 12 4.86 8.07 -4.73
CA ALA A 12 5.31 9.42 -5.08
C ALA A 12 4.52 10.06 -6.24
N ALA A 13 4.00 9.26 -7.17
CA ALA A 13 3.14 9.69 -8.28
C ALA A 13 1.64 9.76 -7.89
N LEU A 14 1.26 9.24 -6.72
CA LEU A 14 -0.11 9.27 -6.19
C LEU A 14 -0.42 10.51 -5.35
N ARG A 15 0.47 11.51 -5.34
CA ARG A 15 0.21 12.81 -4.73
C ARG A 15 -0.91 13.52 -5.50
N PHE A 16 -1.80 14.21 -4.79
CA PHE A 16 -2.85 15.03 -5.39
C PHE A 16 -2.39 16.49 -5.55
N ASP A 17 -1.29 16.70 -6.27
CA ASP A 17 -0.86 18.04 -6.68
C ASP A 17 -0.76 18.15 -8.21
N VAL A 18 -0.76 19.37 -8.72
CA VAL A 18 -0.71 19.63 -10.18
C VAL A 18 0.59 19.08 -10.80
N GLY A 19 1.67 19.03 -10.02
CA GLY A 19 2.96 18.43 -10.43
C GLY A 19 2.91 16.90 -10.53
N ALA A 20 2.07 16.25 -9.74
CA ALA A 20 1.85 14.82 -9.77
C ALA A 20 1.06 14.39 -11.00
N ALA A 21 0.19 15.22 -11.57
CA ALA A 21 -0.43 14.90 -12.87
C ALA A 21 0.63 14.77 -13.98
N LEU A 22 1.62 15.66 -13.99
CA LEU A 22 2.76 15.60 -14.93
C LEU A 22 3.65 14.38 -14.65
N THR A 23 3.89 14.08 -13.37
CA THR A 23 4.76 12.98 -12.94
C THR A 23 4.09 11.61 -13.08
N ALA A 24 2.78 11.50 -12.87
CA ALA A 24 1.99 10.30 -13.11
C ALA A 24 1.83 10.02 -14.61
N GLY A 25 1.91 11.05 -15.45
CA GLY A 25 1.85 10.92 -16.90
C GLY A 25 2.89 9.97 -17.49
N GLN A 26 4.10 9.91 -16.91
CA GLN A 26 5.15 8.99 -17.38
C GLN A 26 4.84 7.51 -17.06
N PHE A 27 3.93 7.26 -16.11
CA PHE A 27 3.50 5.93 -15.69
C PHE A 27 2.12 5.54 -16.29
N LEU A 28 1.51 6.41 -17.12
CA LEU A 28 0.28 6.09 -17.89
C LEU A 28 0.34 4.77 -18.67
N PRO A 29 1.45 4.39 -19.35
CA PRO A 29 1.55 3.12 -20.05
C PRO A 29 1.39 1.90 -19.12
N ASN A 30 1.77 2.05 -17.86
CA ASN A 30 1.69 0.99 -16.85
C ASN A 30 0.27 0.83 -16.28
N PHE A 31 -0.68 1.74 -16.58
CA PHE A 31 -2.09 1.57 -16.17
C PHE A 31 -2.71 0.31 -16.77
N ALA A 32 -2.29 -0.09 -17.98
CA ALA A 32 -2.73 -1.32 -18.61
C ALA A 32 -2.27 -2.58 -17.84
N LEU A 33 -1.24 -2.46 -16.99
CA LEU A 33 -0.71 -3.54 -16.16
C LEU A 33 -1.44 -3.65 -14.80
N ILE A 34 -2.27 -2.67 -14.44
CA ILE A 34 -3.04 -2.69 -13.20
C ILE A 34 -4.20 -3.68 -13.35
N LYS A 35 -3.98 -4.92 -12.90
CA LYS A 35 -5.03 -5.93 -12.72
C LYS A 35 -6.01 -5.46 -11.63
N GLY A 36 -7.04 -4.71 -12.04
CA GLY A 36 -8.04 -4.09 -11.17
C GLY A 36 -8.67 -2.79 -11.73
N GLY A 37 -8.07 -2.22 -12.78
CA GLY A 37 -8.56 -1.01 -13.45
C GLY A 37 -8.09 0.32 -12.81
N PRO A 38 -8.39 1.47 -13.42
CA PRO A 38 -7.94 2.78 -12.94
C PRO A 38 -8.51 3.16 -11.56
N PHE A 39 -9.63 2.54 -11.16
CA PHE A 39 -10.27 2.77 -9.86
C PHE A 39 -9.58 2.04 -8.69
N THR A 40 -8.68 1.10 -8.93
CA THR A 40 -7.88 0.50 -7.83
C THR A 40 -6.94 1.53 -7.20
N THR A 41 -6.54 2.55 -7.96
CA THR A 41 -5.66 3.63 -7.54
C THR A 41 -6.26 4.50 -6.45
N SER A 42 -7.58 4.74 -6.45
CA SER A 42 -8.22 5.56 -5.43
C SER A 42 -8.23 4.89 -4.05
N LYS A 43 -8.19 3.55 -4.00
CA LYS A 43 -8.04 2.81 -2.74
C LYS A 43 -6.62 2.88 -2.18
N LEU A 44 -5.62 3.16 -3.02
CA LEU A 44 -4.24 3.26 -2.57
C LEU A 44 -4.02 4.53 -1.73
N THR A 45 -4.79 5.59 -1.98
CA THR A 45 -4.65 6.87 -1.28
C THR A 45 -5.52 7.01 -0.02
N THR A 46 -6.41 6.05 0.24
CA THR A 46 -7.22 6.05 1.46
C THR A 46 -6.46 5.50 2.66
N PRO A 47 -6.86 5.86 3.90
CA PRO A 47 -6.36 5.21 5.10
C PRO A 47 -6.51 3.70 5.06
N PHE A 48 -5.50 2.97 5.53
CA PHE A 48 -5.49 1.51 5.54
C PHE A 48 -6.65 0.92 6.35
N SER A 49 -7.11 1.62 7.40
CA SER A 49 -8.31 1.26 8.16
C SER A 49 -9.54 1.03 7.27
N SER A 50 -9.67 1.74 6.14
CA SER A 50 -10.76 1.58 5.17
C SER A 50 -10.88 0.18 4.58
N ILE A 51 -9.78 -0.59 4.61
CA ILE A 51 -9.70 -1.99 4.19
C ILE A 51 -9.86 -2.92 5.39
N VAL A 52 -9.12 -2.64 6.48
CA VAL A 52 -9.12 -3.45 7.70
C VAL A 52 -10.53 -3.55 8.28
N ASP A 53 -11.25 -2.43 8.36
CA ASP A 53 -12.58 -2.35 8.94
C ASP A 53 -13.63 -3.19 8.21
N LYS A 54 -13.39 -3.52 6.92
CA LYS A 54 -14.28 -4.31 6.08
C LYS A 54 -13.95 -5.79 6.05
N SER A 55 -12.73 -6.16 6.47
CA SER A 55 -12.16 -7.48 6.18
C SER A 55 -11.70 -8.21 7.43
N VAL A 56 -11.54 -7.51 8.56
CA VAL A 56 -10.99 -8.05 9.80
C VAL A 56 -11.92 -7.67 10.93
N ASP A 57 -12.58 -8.65 11.55
CA ASP A 57 -13.41 -8.41 12.75
C ASP A 57 -12.66 -8.71 14.05
N ASP A 58 -11.62 -9.55 13.98
CA ASP A 58 -10.87 -9.97 15.14
C ASP A 58 -9.99 -8.83 15.71
N SER A 59 -10.16 -8.57 17.01
CA SER A 59 -9.46 -7.48 17.70
C SER A 59 -7.95 -7.70 17.80
N PHE A 60 -7.48 -8.95 17.91
CA PHE A 60 -6.06 -9.24 17.94
C PHE A 60 -5.42 -8.94 16.59
N VAL A 61 -6.03 -9.39 15.48
CA VAL A 61 -5.55 -9.09 14.13
C VAL A 61 -5.57 -7.59 13.86
N ARG A 62 -6.59 -6.86 14.31
CA ARG A 62 -6.64 -5.38 14.19
C ARG A 62 -5.47 -4.71 14.91
N ASN A 63 -5.23 -5.06 16.18
CA ASN A 63 -4.13 -4.50 16.94
C ASN A 63 -2.75 -4.86 16.35
N TRP A 64 -2.63 -6.07 15.79
CA TRP A 64 -1.43 -6.48 15.08
C TRP A 64 -1.18 -5.64 13.82
N LEU A 65 -2.22 -5.38 13.03
CA LEU A 65 -2.12 -4.52 11.85
C LEU A 65 -1.79 -3.07 12.21
N ASP A 66 -2.33 -2.56 13.32
CA ASP A 66 -1.98 -1.24 13.86
C ASP A 66 -0.51 -1.18 14.31
N LEU A 67 0.01 -2.25 14.92
CA LEU A 67 1.43 -2.34 15.26
C LEU A 67 2.31 -2.29 14.00
N LEU A 68 1.95 -3.01 12.94
CA LEU A 68 2.67 -2.97 11.67
C LEU A 68 2.64 -1.57 11.03
N CYS A 69 1.47 -0.92 11.05
CA CYS A 69 1.32 0.46 10.59
C CYS A 69 2.21 1.42 11.40
N PHE A 70 2.25 1.24 12.72
CA PHE A 70 3.10 2.02 13.61
C PHE A 70 4.60 1.82 13.32
N CYS A 71 5.04 0.58 13.11
CA CYS A 71 6.43 0.30 12.74
C CYS A 71 6.82 0.90 11.38
N LEU A 72 5.87 0.98 10.44
CA LEU A 72 6.11 1.48 9.08
C LEU A 72 6.10 3.01 9.00
N SER A 73 5.09 3.67 9.60
CA SER A 73 4.84 5.11 9.42
C SER A 73 4.70 5.89 10.73
N GLY A 74 4.79 5.25 11.89
CA GLY A 74 4.58 5.87 13.21
C GLY A 74 3.12 6.22 13.52
N LEU A 75 2.17 5.72 12.72
CA LEU A 75 0.74 6.02 12.83
C LEU A 75 -0.07 4.71 12.90
N PRO A 76 -1.26 4.71 13.52
CA PRO A 76 -2.18 3.58 13.42
C PRO A 76 -2.79 3.49 12.01
N ALA A 77 -3.54 2.42 11.71
CA ALA A 77 -4.09 2.15 10.38
C ALA A 77 -4.97 3.28 9.81
N GLN A 78 -5.57 4.13 10.66
CA GLN A 78 -6.36 5.29 10.23
C GLN A 78 -5.48 6.45 9.71
N GLY A 79 -4.20 6.47 10.08
CA GLY A 79 -3.21 7.47 9.64
C GLY A 79 -2.24 6.95 8.56
N THR A 80 -2.13 5.63 8.39
CA THR A 80 -1.25 5.03 7.38
C THR A 80 -1.96 4.89 6.03
N ILE A 81 -1.30 5.32 4.96
CA ILE A 81 -1.83 5.23 3.60
C ILE A 81 -1.84 3.77 3.13
N THR A 82 -2.94 3.34 2.51
CA THR A 82 -3.10 1.96 2.04
C THR A 82 -1.96 1.51 1.12
N ALA A 83 -1.42 2.41 0.31
CA ALA A 83 -0.34 2.09 -0.62
C ALA A 83 0.93 1.58 0.06
N GLU A 84 1.30 2.14 1.22
CA GLU A 84 2.48 1.71 1.98
C GLU A 84 2.31 0.29 2.50
N MET A 85 1.16 0.01 3.13
CA MET A 85 0.83 -1.33 3.61
C MET A 85 0.67 -2.33 2.47
N ALA A 86 0.13 -1.92 1.31
CA ALA A 86 0.00 -2.79 0.15
C ALA A 86 1.36 -3.14 -0.48
N MET A 87 2.33 -2.23 -0.43
CA MET A 87 3.71 -2.49 -0.85
C MET A 87 4.39 -3.46 0.10
N MET A 88 4.42 -3.13 1.40
CA MET A 88 5.02 -3.96 2.45
C MET A 88 4.48 -5.39 2.43
N MET A 89 3.15 -5.54 2.40
CA MET A 89 2.52 -6.86 2.33
C MET A 89 2.80 -7.57 1.00
N GLY A 90 2.99 -6.82 -0.10
CA GLY A 90 3.40 -7.40 -1.37
C GLY A 90 4.77 -8.06 -1.28
N GLU A 91 5.73 -7.38 -0.65
CA GLU A 91 7.11 -7.86 -0.45
C GLU A 91 7.17 -9.02 0.55
N PHE A 92 6.42 -8.95 1.66
CA PHE A 92 6.39 -10.00 2.69
C PHE A 92 5.99 -11.38 2.16
N TYR A 93 5.12 -11.42 1.15
CA TYR A 93 4.58 -12.65 0.59
C TYR A 93 5.07 -12.91 -0.84
N GLU A 94 6.14 -12.23 -1.28
CA GLU A 94 6.76 -12.50 -2.57
C GLU A 94 7.45 -13.88 -2.57
N PRO A 95 7.45 -14.63 -3.70
CA PRO A 95 8.17 -15.90 -3.77
C PRO A 95 9.66 -15.74 -3.43
N GLY A 96 10.12 -16.43 -2.38
CA GLY A 96 11.50 -16.36 -1.92
C GLY A 96 11.77 -15.24 -0.92
N ALA A 97 10.75 -14.49 -0.50
CA ALA A 97 10.87 -13.53 0.60
C ALA A 97 11.36 -14.25 1.87
N VAL A 98 12.44 -13.73 2.45
CA VAL A 98 13.02 -14.19 3.70
C VAL A 98 13.16 -13.00 4.65
N MET A 99 12.85 -13.21 5.92
CA MET A 99 13.04 -12.17 6.92
C MET A 99 14.52 -12.09 7.25
N ASP A 100 15.16 -10.99 6.86
CA ASP A 100 16.53 -10.71 7.27
C ASP A 100 16.53 -10.36 8.76
N CYS A 101 17.36 -11.04 9.53
CA CYS A 101 17.50 -10.84 10.96
C CYS A 101 18.97 -10.57 11.24
N PRO A 102 19.33 -9.40 11.79
CA PRO A 102 20.72 -9.08 12.07
C PRO A 102 21.27 -10.11 13.04
N VAL A 103 22.33 -10.80 12.61
CA VAL A 103 23.10 -11.69 13.47
C VAL A 103 24.11 -10.82 14.21
N GLY A 104 23.99 -10.77 15.53
CA GLY A 104 24.90 -10.01 16.40
C GLY A 104 26.31 -10.58 16.42
#